data_AF-A0ABD6Y4B8-F1
#
_entry.id   AF-A0ABD6Y4B8-F1
#
_cell.length_a   1.000
_cell.length_b   1.000
_cell.length_c   1.000
_cell.angle_alpha   90.00
_cell.angle_beta   90.00
_cell.angle_gamma   90.00
#
_symmetry.space_group_name_H-M   'P 1'
#
loop_
_entity.id
_entity.type
_entity.pdbx_description
1 polymer ?
#
loop_
_entity_poly.entity_id
_entity_poly.type
_entity_poly.pdbx_seq_one_letter_code
_entity_poly.pdbx_strand_id
1 'polypeptide(L)'
;QMDKPANNTENSSWIAKPSIRRQNASTVNAIQTLTASIDGLQSAVTNYQKDASSKYTQLSDLMQSKVNKGELESVRTQLASSINERIQKGNLITQFNLEAGRTLIQSNKIYFDADSFVMSPNSKAFIPSAYITNINADKITTGTLDAAKFNVKNFSADNITGGTLNGVVVKTGANDRYFQTSKNNIYWVRNGSMSLVGNDTYLNSANGLNIADMNNIQLTTWGGATVNKDGSITNNSGNYGHPKIVIDREGNFNPDDPYGAPFAGGPGNSEIVQWVGNKEYTVLTRNQGFTVRLNDGNNKSTFTIQKDNKVGVYVGGGDDGSEIQIAGFGPIKLQGRHIDDGFNDGMTHTFGNVQVDNLHVRKWLGVDQSKNAIVKTSQGPVTINAYETAEYYFGDIGEGQTSTDGIAYIGIEKLFNETVNTTIPYHVFITAYGPGNIWVDQREHSRFIVKSDQPNLKFSWEIKAKRKGYEQTRLQNVNDKLNHMAATS
;
A
#
# COMPACT_ATOMS: atom_id res chain seq x y z
N GLN A 1 43.35 -126.95 9.35
CA GLN A 1 44.41 -127.86 8.88
C GLN A 1 45.66 -127.04 8.65
N MET A 2 46.53 -127.00 9.66
CA MET A 2 47.94 -126.64 9.57
C MET A 2 48.64 -127.75 10.33
N ASP A 3 49.66 -128.32 9.70
CA ASP A 3 50.54 -129.37 10.23
C ASP A 3 51.09 -129.01 11.61
N LYS A 4 51.14 -129.99 12.51
CA LYS A 4 52.26 -130.15 13.45
C LYS A 4 52.47 -131.63 13.80
N PRO A 5 53.72 -132.00 14.11
CA PRO A 5 54.32 -133.27 13.72
C PRO A 5 54.27 -134.35 14.79
N ALA A 6 54.67 -135.54 14.32
CA ALA A 6 54.99 -136.75 15.05
C ALA A 6 55.90 -136.58 16.28
N ASN A 7 55.64 -137.39 17.31
CA ASN A 7 56.54 -138.48 17.73
C ASN A 7 55.79 -139.33 18.78
N ASN A 8 55.49 -140.59 18.50
CA ASN A 8 56.39 -141.75 18.55
C ASN A 8 56.80 -142.10 19.98
N THR A 9 56.22 -143.18 20.52
CA THR A 9 56.95 -144.27 21.19
C THR A 9 56.00 -145.44 21.52
N GLU A 10 55.98 -146.46 20.65
CA GLU A 10 56.16 -147.86 21.06
C GLU A 10 57.70 -148.04 21.10
N ASN A 11 58.41 -148.26 22.20
CA ASN A 11 58.37 -149.34 23.21
C ASN A 11 58.34 -150.73 22.55
N SER A 12 59.30 -151.66 22.64
CA SER A 12 60.63 -151.77 23.25
C SER A 12 61.00 -153.26 23.13
N SER A 13 62.21 -153.65 22.70
CA SER A 13 62.86 -154.88 23.19
C SER A 13 64.34 -154.95 22.84
N TRP A 14 65.16 -154.26 23.63
CA TRP A 14 66.50 -154.73 23.97
C TRP A 14 66.41 -155.32 25.38
N ILE A 15 66.38 -156.64 25.49
CA ILE A 15 66.50 -157.33 26.78
C ILE A 15 67.97 -157.71 26.94
N ALA A 16 68.71 -156.90 27.71
CA ALA A 16 69.91 -157.34 28.42
C ALA A 16 69.65 -157.19 29.92
N LYS A 17 69.88 -158.28 30.65
CA LYS A 17 69.71 -158.42 32.11
C LYS A 17 70.39 -157.29 32.90
N PRO A 18 69.71 -156.70 33.90
CA PRO A 18 70.37 -156.16 35.08
C PRO A 18 70.03 -157.02 36.31
N SER A 19 71.04 -157.49 37.03
CA SER A 19 70.80 -158.08 38.35
C SER A 19 70.48 -156.98 39.37
N ILE A 20 69.22 -156.99 39.84
CA ILE A 20 68.79 -156.76 41.23
C ILE A 20 68.72 -155.29 41.73
N ARG A 21 67.50 -154.75 41.89
CA ARG A 21 66.77 -154.65 43.18
C ARG A 21 65.40 -153.95 43.04
N ARG A 22 64.39 -154.56 43.67
CA ARG A 22 62.94 -154.29 43.62
C ARG A 22 62.56 -152.91 44.18
N GLN A 23 61.60 -152.23 43.53
CA GLN A 23 60.87 -151.06 44.07
C GLN A 23 59.56 -151.49 44.77
N ASN A 24 59.11 -150.62 45.68
CA ASN A 24 58.14 -150.79 46.77
C ASN A 24 56.68 -150.52 46.33
N ALA A 25 55.70 -151.31 46.78
CA ALA A 25 54.28 -151.21 46.41
C ALA A 25 53.62 -149.84 46.69
N SER A 26 54.16 -149.04 47.62
CA SER A 26 53.65 -147.68 47.90
C SER A 26 53.84 -146.70 46.73
N THR A 27 54.92 -146.86 45.93
CA THR A 27 55.20 -145.99 44.79
C THR A 27 54.17 -146.16 43.68
N VAL A 28 53.62 -147.37 43.49
CA VAL A 28 52.60 -147.67 42.46
C VAL A 28 51.26 -147.01 42.81
N ASN A 29 50.83 -147.05 44.07
CA ASN A 29 49.59 -146.39 44.52
C ASN A 29 49.67 -144.86 44.40
N ALA A 30 50.83 -144.26 44.72
CA ALA A 30 51.05 -142.82 44.55
C ALA A 30 50.92 -142.41 43.07
N ILE A 31 51.48 -143.21 42.16
CA ILE A 31 51.38 -142.99 40.70
C ILE A 31 49.91 -143.09 40.24
N GLN A 32 49.16 -144.11 40.66
CA GLN A 32 47.74 -144.23 40.31
C GLN A 32 46.89 -143.06 40.82
N THR A 33 47.17 -142.55 42.03
CA THR A 33 46.45 -141.41 42.59
C THR A 33 46.75 -140.12 41.82
N LEU A 34 48.02 -139.92 41.42
CA LEU A 34 48.43 -138.82 40.55
C LEU A 34 47.75 -138.89 39.18
N THR A 35 47.66 -140.07 38.55
CA THR A 35 46.96 -140.26 37.28
C THR A 35 45.49 -139.88 37.39
N ALA A 36 44.78 -140.38 38.42
CA ALA A 36 43.38 -140.01 38.64
C ALA A 36 43.18 -138.50 38.85
N SER A 37 44.12 -137.83 39.54
CA SER A 37 44.11 -136.36 39.69
C SER A 37 44.36 -135.62 38.38
N ILE A 38 45.26 -136.13 37.54
CA ILE A 38 45.56 -135.58 36.21
C ILE A 38 44.35 -135.71 35.29
N ASP A 39 43.69 -136.87 35.26
CA ASP A 39 42.47 -137.10 34.47
C ASP A 39 41.31 -136.21 34.94
N GLY A 40 41.19 -136.02 36.26
CA GLY A 40 40.25 -135.07 36.86
C GLY A 40 40.51 -133.62 36.43
N LEU A 41 41.78 -133.19 36.43
CA LEU A 41 42.19 -131.86 35.95
C LEU A 41 41.95 -131.70 34.45
N GLN A 42 42.28 -132.71 33.63
CA GLN A 42 42.00 -132.68 32.18
C GLN A 42 40.51 -132.53 31.90
N SER A 43 39.66 -133.23 32.66
CA SER A 43 38.20 -133.11 32.54
C SER A 43 37.72 -131.71 32.94
N ALA A 44 38.23 -131.17 34.05
CA ALA A 44 37.87 -129.82 34.52
C ALA A 44 38.30 -128.73 33.51
N VAL A 45 39.51 -128.82 32.96
CA VAL A 45 40.01 -127.91 31.92
C VAL A 45 39.16 -127.99 30.66
N THR A 46 38.80 -129.20 30.22
CA THR A 46 37.94 -129.40 29.04
C THR A 46 36.55 -128.79 29.25
N ASN A 47 35.97 -128.95 30.44
CA ASN A 47 34.68 -128.36 30.77
C ASN A 47 34.74 -126.84 30.83
N TYR A 48 35.80 -126.27 31.42
CA TYR A 48 35.99 -124.82 31.46
C TYR A 48 36.18 -124.22 30.05
N GLN A 49 36.90 -124.92 29.16
CA GLN A 49 37.02 -124.52 27.75
C GLN A 49 35.66 -124.52 27.04
N LYS A 50 34.84 -125.56 27.23
CA LYS A 50 33.49 -125.62 26.65
C LYS A 50 32.56 -124.52 27.19
N ASP A 51 32.57 -124.27 28.49
CA ASP A 51 31.78 -123.20 29.12
C ASP A 51 32.22 -121.81 28.66
N ALA A 52 33.54 -121.56 28.59
CA ALA A 52 34.08 -120.32 28.06
C ALA A 52 33.67 -120.10 26.60
N SER A 53 33.82 -121.11 25.72
CA SER A 53 33.37 -121.02 24.33
C SER A 53 31.87 -120.73 24.23
N SER A 54 31.03 -121.37 25.05
CA SER A 54 29.59 -121.10 25.07
C SER A 54 29.27 -119.67 25.50
N LYS A 55 29.91 -119.16 26.56
CA LYS A 55 29.75 -117.77 27.02
C LYS A 55 30.20 -116.77 25.96
N TYR A 56 31.29 -117.04 25.24
CA TYR A 56 31.73 -116.20 24.13
C TYR A 56 30.71 -116.17 22.98
N THR A 57 30.13 -117.33 22.62
CA THR A 57 29.07 -117.38 21.61
C THR A 57 27.83 -116.60 22.06
N GLN A 58 27.35 -116.81 23.28
CA GLN A 58 26.19 -116.08 23.83
C GLN A 58 26.43 -114.57 23.88
N LEU A 59 27.63 -114.13 24.25
CA LEU A 59 27.98 -112.71 24.26
C LEU A 59 28.03 -112.12 22.84
N SER A 60 28.60 -112.87 21.88
CA SER A 60 28.63 -112.49 20.47
C SER A 60 27.22 -112.30 19.90
N ASP A 61 26.32 -113.24 20.19
CA ASP A 61 24.94 -113.19 19.69
C ASP A 61 24.16 -112.03 20.32
N LEU A 62 24.35 -111.76 21.62
CA LEU A 62 23.72 -110.61 22.29
C LEU A 62 24.24 -109.28 21.73
N MET A 63 25.54 -109.18 21.44
CA MET A 63 26.13 -107.99 20.82
C MET A 63 25.56 -107.74 19.42
N GLN A 64 25.40 -108.78 18.60
CA GLN A 64 24.77 -108.65 17.28
C GLN A 64 23.29 -108.28 17.37
N SER A 65 22.55 -108.82 18.34
CA SER A 65 21.13 -108.49 18.52
C SER A 65 20.90 -107.06 19.01
N LYS A 66 21.77 -106.53 19.89
CA LYS A 66 21.59 -105.21 20.51
C LYS A 66 22.31 -104.06 19.80
N VAL A 67 23.32 -104.35 19.00
CA VAL A 67 24.11 -103.35 18.26
C VAL A 67 24.18 -103.78 16.80
N ASN A 68 23.03 -103.99 16.16
CA ASN A 68 23.02 -104.22 14.73
C ASN A 68 23.14 -102.87 13.99
N LYS A 69 23.98 -102.83 12.95
CA LYS A 69 24.21 -101.64 12.11
C LYS A 69 22.92 -101.15 11.43
N GLY A 70 21.95 -102.04 11.21
CA GLY A 70 20.69 -101.75 10.53
C GLY A 70 19.77 -100.81 11.33
N GLU A 71 19.62 -101.03 12.64
CA GLU A 71 18.80 -100.20 13.51
C GLU A 71 19.39 -98.79 13.64
N LEU A 72 20.71 -98.67 13.77
CA LEU A 72 21.37 -97.36 13.83
C LEU A 72 21.24 -96.58 12.52
N GLU A 73 21.43 -97.23 11.38
CA GLU A 73 21.23 -96.59 10.07
C GLU A 73 19.75 -96.30 9.80
N SER A 74 18.83 -97.11 10.32
CA SER A 74 17.39 -96.87 10.21
C SER A 74 16.97 -95.64 11.03
N VAL A 75 17.40 -95.53 12.29
CA VAL A 75 17.15 -94.34 13.13
C VAL A 75 17.77 -93.10 12.49
N ARG A 76 19.00 -93.20 11.95
CA ARG A 76 19.65 -92.11 11.22
C ARG A 76 18.85 -91.70 9.99
N THR A 77 18.40 -92.66 9.18
CA THR A 77 17.62 -92.40 7.95
C THR A 77 16.24 -91.84 8.26
N GLN A 78 15.56 -92.37 9.27
CA GLN A 78 14.25 -91.88 9.73
C GLN A 78 14.35 -90.46 10.29
N LEU A 79 15.41 -90.13 11.04
CA LEU A 79 15.64 -88.78 11.54
C LEU A 79 15.95 -87.81 10.38
N ALA A 80 16.82 -88.20 9.45
CA ALA A 80 17.12 -87.41 8.26
C ALA A 80 15.89 -87.18 7.37
N SER A 81 15.09 -88.22 7.13
CA SER A 81 13.83 -88.12 6.39
C SER A 81 12.81 -87.26 7.13
N SER A 82 12.66 -87.42 8.45
CA SER A 82 11.73 -86.62 9.26
C SER A 82 12.11 -85.14 9.32
N ILE A 83 13.41 -84.82 9.26
CA ILE A 83 13.92 -83.44 9.16
C ILE A 83 13.61 -82.89 7.76
N ASN A 84 13.92 -83.65 6.69
CA ASN A 84 13.66 -83.23 5.31
C ASN A 84 12.16 -83.08 5.02
N GLU A 85 11.33 -83.99 5.51
CA GLU A 85 9.87 -83.90 5.38
C GLU A 85 9.31 -82.69 6.12
N ARG A 86 9.81 -82.36 7.32
CA ARG A 86 9.42 -81.12 8.02
C ARG A 86 9.82 -79.86 7.24
N ILE A 87 10.95 -79.87 6.54
CA ILE A 87 11.39 -78.78 5.66
C ILE A 87 10.51 -78.68 4.39
N GLN A 88 9.94 -79.79 3.92
CA GLN A 88 9.23 -79.86 2.64
C GLN A 88 7.70 -79.79 2.71
N LYS A 89 7.04 -80.33 3.75
CA LYS A 89 5.58 -80.56 3.75
C LYS A 89 4.69 -79.32 3.94
N GLY A 90 5.25 -78.12 4.10
CA GLY A 90 4.49 -76.93 4.52
C GLY A 90 4.20 -75.84 3.47
N ASN A 91 4.58 -76.03 2.21
CA ASN A 91 4.61 -75.07 1.08
C ASN A 91 5.91 -74.22 0.94
N LEU A 92 6.66 -74.58 -0.12
CA LEU A 92 7.92 -74.06 -0.66
C LEU A 92 9.18 -74.29 0.16
N ILE A 93 10.20 -74.81 -0.55
CA ILE A 93 11.56 -75.09 -0.12
C ILE A 93 12.06 -73.97 0.79
N THR A 94 12.07 -74.21 2.10
CA THR A 94 12.81 -73.32 3.00
C THR A 94 14.28 -73.70 2.86
N GLN A 95 15.03 -72.92 2.08
CA GLN A 95 16.48 -73.09 2.02
C GLN A 95 17.06 -72.39 3.24
N PHE A 96 17.66 -73.18 4.14
CA PHE A 96 18.55 -72.69 5.19
C PHE A 96 19.96 -73.08 4.79
N ASN A 97 20.67 -72.17 4.12
CA ASN A 97 22.07 -72.39 3.79
C ASN A 97 22.94 -71.60 4.76
N LEU A 98 23.81 -72.30 5.49
CA LEU A 98 24.75 -71.73 6.44
C LEU A 98 26.16 -71.92 5.90
N GLU A 99 26.73 -70.84 5.39
CA GLU A 99 28.13 -70.78 4.96
C GLU A 99 28.86 -69.71 5.77
N ALA A 100 30.19 -69.79 5.83
CA ALA A 100 30.99 -68.80 6.55
C ALA A 100 30.70 -67.38 6.01
N GLY A 101 30.17 -66.49 6.87
CA GLY A 101 29.88 -65.10 6.54
C GLY A 101 28.55 -64.84 5.80
N ARG A 102 27.75 -65.86 5.49
CA ARG A 102 26.42 -65.69 4.87
C ARG A 102 25.43 -66.77 5.28
N THR A 103 24.26 -66.35 5.70
CA THR A 103 23.11 -67.23 5.92
C THR A 103 21.99 -66.81 4.98
N LEU A 104 21.58 -67.71 4.08
CA LEU A 104 20.41 -67.52 3.24
C LEU A 104 19.22 -68.22 3.88
N ILE A 105 18.17 -67.45 4.17
CA ILE A 105 16.86 -67.95 4.59
C ILE A 105 15.88 -67.53 3.51
N GLN A 106 15.51 -68.48 2.66
CA GLN A 106 14.53 -68.25 1.61
C GLN A 106 13.29 -69.07 1.91
N SER A 107 12.19 -68.41 2.23
CA SER A 107 10.89 -69.02 2.45
C SER A 107 9.80 -68.08 1.96
N ASN A 108 8.59 -68.60 1.71
CA ASN A 108 7.44 -67.77 1.32
C ASN A 108 7.06 -66.75 2.39
N LYS A 109 7.22 -67.13 3.66
CA LYS A 109 6.94 -66.29 4.82
C LYS A 109 8.02 -66.55 5.87
N ILE A 110 8.56 -65.48 6.42
CA ILE A 110 9.47 -65.52 7.55
C ILE A 110 8.76 -64.79 8.69
N TYR A 111 8.52 -65.47 9.80
CA TYR A 111 8.02 -64.87 11.03
C TYR A 111 9.21 -64.63 11.96
N PHE A 112 9.36 -63.39 12.40
CA PHE A 112 10.30 -63.04 13.47
C PHE A 112 9.49 -62.89 14.75
N ASP A 113 9.38 -63.99 15.51
CA ASP A 113 8.75 -64.00 16.82
C ASP A 113 9.82 -63.75 17.90
N ALA A 114 10.19 -62.47 18.03
CA ALA A 114 11.21 -62.01 18.97
C ALA A 114 10.90 -60.57 19.39
N ASP A 115 11.35 -60.19 20.59
CA ASP A 115 11.18 -58.81 21.11
C ASP A 115 11.84 -57.75 20.21
N SER A 116 12.89 -58.11 19.46
CA SER A 116 13.56 -57.21 18.53
C SER A 116 14.19 -57.94 17.33
N PHE A 117 14.23 -57.25 16.20
CA PHE A 117 15.03 -57.61 15.02
C PHE A 117 16.07 -56.53 14.79
N VAL A 118 17.35 -56.88 14.89
CA VAL A 118 18.49 -55.95 14.79
C VAL A 118 19.37 -56.36 13.62
N MET A 119 19.63 -55.43 12.71
CA MET A 119 20.64 -55.57 11.66
C MET A 119 21.91 -54.85 12.10
N SER A 120 23.07 -55.30 11.61
CA SER A 120 24.34 -54.60 11.89
C SER A 120 24.27 -53.14 11.41
N PRO A 121 24.96 -52.18 12.06
CA PRO A 121 24.80 -50.74 11.77
C PRO A 121 25.02 -50.31 10.31
N ASN A 122 25.80 -51.10 9.56
CA ASN A 122 26.13 -50.83 8.15
C ASN A 122 25.34 -51.71 7.16
N SER A 123 24.45 -52.57 7.65
CA SER A 123 23.61 -53.42 6.81
C SER A 123 22.42 -52.62 6.28
N LYS A 124 22.11 -52.79 4.99
CA LYS A 124 20.93 -52.19 4.35
C LYS A 124 19.87 -53.28 4.16
N ALA A 125 18.63 -52.98 4.53
CA ALA A 125 17.50 -53.81 4.16
C ALA A 125 17.00 -53.39 2.77
N PHE A 126 16.77 -54.36 1.87
CA PHE A 126 16.04 -54.12 0.63
C PHE A 126 14.59 -54.56 0.84
N ILE A 127 13.67 -53.60 0.92
CA ILE A 127 12.26 -53.84 1.19
C ILE A 127 11.43 -53.10 0.13
N PRO A 128 10.92 -53.79 -0.90
CA PRO A 128 10.12 -53.15 -1.95
C PRO A 128 8.80 -52.54 -1.44
N SER A 129 8.18 -53.16 -0.44
CA SER A 129 6.96 -52.69 0.21
C SER A 129 6.88 -53.24 1.65
N ALA A 130 6.44 -52.42 2.59
CA ALA A 130 6.27 -52.80 3.99
C ALA A 130 4.97 -52.24 4.55
N TYR A 131 4.26 -53.03 5.36
CA TYR A 131 3.18 -52.54 6.20
C TYR A 131 3.71 -52.35 7.62
N ILE A 132 3.95 -51.11 8.02
CA ILE A 132 4.52 -50.77 9.33
C ILE A 132 3.49 -50.00 10.14
N THR A 133 3.09 -50.53 11.29
CA THR A 133 2.06 -49.92 12.14
C THR A 133 2.53 -48.61 12.80
N ASN A 134 3.77 -48.57 13.26
CA ASN A 134 4.38 -47.38 13.86
C ASN A 134 5.90 -47.39 13.64
N ILE A 135 6.50 -46.21 13.46
CA ILE A 135 7.95 -46.03 13.35
C ILE A 135 8.36 -44.92 14.32
N ASN A 136 9.39 -45.16 15.12
CA ASN A 136 10.11 -44.09 15.80
C ASN A 136 11.09 -43.47 14.79
N ALA A 137 10.87 -42.23 14.37
CA ALA A 137 11.45 -41.65 13.15
C ALA A 137 12.64 -40.72 13.38
N ASP A 138 13.44 -40.93 14.44
CA ASP A 138 14.59 -40.06 14.77
C ASP A 138 15.65 -39.96 13.66
N LYS A 139 15.73 -40.97 12.78
CA LYS A 139 16.75 -41.09 11.72
C LYS A 139 16.23 -41.40 10.32
N ILE A 140 14.94 -41.18 10.04
CA ILE A 140 14.43 -41.38 8.66
C ILE A 140 15.05 -40.33 7.75
N THR A 141 16.01 -40.77 6.93
CA THR A 141 16.56 -39.99 5.82
C THR A 141 16.10 -40.68 4.54
N THR A 142 15.25 -40.02 3.76
CA THR A 142 14.71 -40.54 2.50
C THR A 142 15.02 -39.56 1.36
N GLY A 143 15.06 -40.06 0.12
CA GLY A 143 15.16 -39.21 -1.06
C GLY A 143 13.84 -38.51 -1.33
N THR A 144 12.86 -39.26 -1.86
CA THR A 144 11.50 -38.78 -2.10
C THR A 144 10.53 -39.54 -1.21
N LEU A 145 9.69 -38.82 -0.46
CA LEU A 145 8.54 -39.36 0.25
C LEU A 145 7.27 -38.94 -0.49
N ASP A 146 6.59 -39.87 -1.17
CA ASP A 146 5.25 -39.63 -1.73
C ASP A 146 4.21 -39.78 -0.61
N ALA A 147 3.65 -38.65 -0.18
CA ALA A 147 2.99 -38.53 1.12
C ALA A 147 1.55 -37.99 0.99
N ALA A 148 0.73 -38.63 0.13
CA ALA A 148 -0.64 -38.18 -0.16
C ALA A 148 -1.56 -37.99 1.08
N LYS A 149 -1.28 -38.67 2.21
CA LYS A 149 -1.99 -38.53 3.50
C LYS A 149 -1.06 -38.18 4.67
N PHE A 150 -0.04 -37.35 4.43
CA PHE A 150 0.91 -36.95 5.47
C PHE A 150 0.30 -35.96 6.46
N ASN A 151 0.31 -36.29 7.75
CA ASN A 151 -0.15 -35.43 8.83
C ASN A 151 0.91 -35.38 9.93
N VAL A 152 1.33 -34.17 10.30
CA VAL A 152 2.37 -33.94 11.32
C VAL A 152 1.81 -33.03 12.40
N LYS A 153 1.91 -33.46 13.66
CA LYS A 153 1.45 -32.66 14.81
C LYS A 153 2.42 -31.54 15.18
N ASN A 154 3.72 -31.82 15.12
CA ASN A 154 4.80 -30.88 15.43
C ASN A 154 5.86 -30.97 14.34
N PHE A 155 6.09 -29.87 13.62
CA PHE A 155 7.09 -29.76 12.57
C PHE A 155 7.91 -28.49 12.83
N SER A 156 9.25 -28.58 12.87
CA SER A 156 10.08 -27.37 12.89
C SER A 156 10.26 -26.88 11.45
N ALA A 157 9.84 -25.64 11.20
CA ALA A 157 9.90 -25.03 9.88
C ALA A 157 11.31 -24.53 9.49
N ASP A 158 12.29 -24.59 10.40
CA ASP A 158 13.64 -24.03 10.22
C ASP A 158 14.40 -24.64 9.03
N ASN A 159 14.01 -25.83 8.57
CA ASN A 159 14.70 -26.59 7.52
C ASN A 159 13.88 -26.74 6.22
N ILE A 160 12.85 -25.94 5.96
CA ILE A 160 12.19 -25.90 4.65
C ILE A 160 13.02 -25.03 3.69
N THR A 161 14.04 -25.61 3.06
CA THR A 161 14.94 -24.90 2.14
C THR A 161 14.77 -25.41 0.70
N GLY A 162 13.80 -24.85 -0.03
CA GLY A 162 13.53 -25.15 -1.46
C GLY A 162 12.17 -25.81 -1.74
N GLY A 163 11.74 -25.80 -3.01
CA GLY A 163 10.45 -26.34 -3.47
C GLY A 163 9.29 -25.32 -3.50
N THR A 164 8.10 -25.77 -3.95
CA THR A 164 6.88 -24.94 -4.02
C THR A 164 5.82 -25.47 -3.05
N LEU A 165 5.35 -24.62 -2.14
CA LEU A 165 4.18 -24.92 -1.31
C LEU A 165 2.92 -24.32 -1.98
N ASN A 166 1.97 -25.17 -2.37
CA ASN A 166 0.70 -24.74 -2.98
C ASN A 166 -0.46 -24.89 -1.98
N GLY A 167 -1.35 -23.90 -1.92
CA GLY A 167 -2.52 -23.92 -1.02
C GLY A 167 -2.17 -23.70 0.45
N VAL A 168 -1.14 -22.90 0.75
CA VAL A 168 -0.66 -22.65 2.11
C VAL A 168 -1.62 -21.74 2.88
N VAL A 169 -2.01 -22.18 4.07
CA VAL A 169 -2.66 -21.34 5.09
C VAL A 169 -1.84 -21.41 6.38
N VAL A 170 -1.19 -20.30 6.77
CA VAL A 170 -0.47 -20.20 8.05
C VAL A 170 -1.33 -19.41 9.03
N LYS A 171 -1.91 -20.09 10.02
CA LYS A 171 -2.69 -19.45 11.08
C LYS A 171 -1.75 -19.02 12.21
N THR A 172 -1.64 -17.71 12.44
CA THR A 172 -0.83 -17.15 13.52
C THR A 172 -1.75 -16.67 14.65
N GLY A 173 -2.36 -17.62 15.36
CA GLY A 173 -3.26 -17.34 16.50
C GLY A 173 -4.72 -17.71 16.25
N ALA A 174 -5.65 -16.78 16.53
CA ALA A 174 -7.10 -17.00 16.41
C ALA A 174 -7.55 -17.23 14.95
N ASN A 175 -8.71 -17.87 14.75
CA ASN A 175 -9.21 -18.30 13.42
C ASN A 175 -9.39 -17.16 12.40
N ASP A 176 -9.44 -15.92 12.88
CA ASP A 176 -9.63 -14.72 12.08
C ASP A 176 -8.33 -14.14 11.54
N ARG A 177 -7.14 -14.67 11.89
CA ARG A 177 -5.83 -14.13 11.51
C ARG A 177 -4.91 -15.18 10.88
N TYR A 178 -4.68 -15.06 9.57
CA TYR A 178 -3.84 -16.02 8.85
C TYR A 178 -3.21 -15.45 7.57
N PHE A 179 -2.08 -16.02 7.17
CA PHE A 179 -1.43 -15.81 5.88
C PHE A 179 -1.98 -16.83 4.88
N GLN A 180 -2.32 -16.39 3.68
CA GLN A 180 -2.82 -17.24 2.60
C GLN A 180 -2.14 -16.89 1.27
N THR A 181 -1.83 -17.93 0.50
CA THR A 181 -1.48 -17.78 -0.92
C THR A 181 -2.68 -18.17 -1.79
N SER A 182 -2.84 -17.49 -2.93
CA SER A 182 -3.77 -17.90 -4.00
C SER A 182 -3.02 -18.01 -5.31
N LYS A 183 -3.72 -18.41 -6.39
CA LYS A 183 -3.11 -18.56 -7.73
C LYS A 183 -2.27 -17.34 -8.16
N ASN A 184 -2.68 -16.13 -7.74
CA ASN A 184 -2.08 -14.88 -8.21
C ASN A 184 -1.58 -13.95 -7.09
N ASN A 185 -1.81 -14.26 -5.81
CA ASN A 185 -1.61 -13.28 -4.72
C ASN A 185 -1.07 -13.90 -3.43
N ILE A 186 -0.42 -13.06 -2.61
CA ILE A 186 0.01 -13.35 -1.24
C ILE A 186 -0.63 -12.33 -0.29
N TYR A 187 -1.29 -12.78 0.77
CA TYR A 187 -2.00 -11.84 1.66
C TYR A 187 -2.22 -12.35 3.09
N TRP A 188 -2.42 -11.39 3.98
CA TRP A 188 -2.88 -11.60 5.35
C TRP A 188 -4.40 -11.36 5.44
N VAL A 189 -5.12 -12.27 6.09
CA VAL A 189 -6.55 -12.12 6.39
C VAL A 189 -6.70 -11.76 7.87
N ARG A 190 -7.55 -10.76 8.18
CA ARG A 190 -7.96 -10.37 9.53
C ARG A 190 -9.46 -10.04 9.55
N ASN A 191 -10.27 -10.76 10.32
CA ASN A 191 -11.72 -10.47 10.48
C ASN A 191 -12.45 -10.29 9.14
N GLY A 192 -12.25 -11.19 8.18
CA GLY A 192 -12.85 -11.12 6.84
C GLY A 192 -12.26 -10.05 5.91
N SER A 193 -11.32 -9.23 6.40
CA SER A 193 -10.59 -8.25 5.60
C SER A 193 -9.26 -8.82 5.12
N MET A 194 -8.84 -8.48 3.90
CA MET A 194 -7.60 -8.95 3.28
C MET A 194 -6.59 -7.79 3.15
N SER A 195 -5.34 -8.01 3.51
CA SER A 195 -4.21 -7.09 3.34
C SER A 195 -3.16 -7.78 2.46
N LEU A 196 -3.02 -7.30 1.22
CA LEU A 196 -2.31 -7.97 0.13
C LEU A 196 -0.95 -7.34 -0.16
N VAL A 197 0.06 -8.19 -0.32
CA VAL A 197 1.25 -7.95 -1.14
C VAL A 197 1.04 -8.79 -2.40
N GLY A 198 0.45 -8.17 -3.43
CA GLY A 198 0.48 -8.68 -4.79
C GLY A 198 1.85 -8.45 -5.44
N ASN A 199 2.02 -8.83 -6.71
CA ASN A 199 3.30 -8.68 -7.43
C ASN A 199 3.85 -7.23 -7.45
N ASP A 200 2.98 -6.22 -7.24
CA ASP A 200 3.30 -4.78 -7.33
C ASP A 200 2.99 -4.00 -6.03
N THR A 201 3.00 -4.65 -4.86
CA THR A 201 2.71 -3.98 -3.56
C THR A 201 3.67 -4.41 -2.47
N TYR A 202 4.49 -3.50 -1.91
CA TYR A 202 5.42 -3.83 -0.81
C TYR A 202 5.48 -2.75 0.29
N LEU A 203 5.79 -3.20 1.51
CA LEU A 203 6.00 -2.38 2.71
C LEU A 203 7.50 -2.32 3.01
N ASN A 204 8.11 -1.13 3.08
CA ASN A 204 9.50 -0.98 3.51
C ASN A 204 9.61 -0.14 4.80
N SER A 205 10.64 -0.42 5.60
CA SER A 205 10.87 0.18 6.92
C SER A 205 11.36 1.64 6.89
N ALA A 206 11.65 2.21 5.73
CA ALA A 206 12.04 3.60 5.57
C ALA A 206 10.84 4.51 5.20
N ASN A 207 9.84 4.00 4.47
CA ASN A 207 8.82 4.83 3.80
C ASN A 207 7.35 4.33 3.90
N GLY A 208 7.05 3.25 4.62
CA GLY A 208 5.66 2.74 4.73
C GLY A 208 5.14 2.01 3.48
N LEU A 209 3.81 1.97 3.27
CA LEU A 209 3.12 1.24 2.18
C LEU A 209 3.38 1.90 0.82
N ASN A 210 4.05 1.17 -0.08
CA ASN A 210 4.24 1.57 -1.47
C ASN A 210 3.42 0.66 -2.40
N ILE A 211 2.46 1.24 -3.13
CA ILE A 211 1.80 0.64 -4.28
C ILE A 211 2.48 1.26 -5.51
N ALA A 212 3.39 0.52 -6.12
CA ALA A 212 4.25 1.03 -7.18
C ALA A 212 3.95 0.29 -8.49
N ASP A 213 3.03 0.81 -9.29
CA ASP A 213 3.13 0.74 -10.75
C ASP A 213 3.95 1.96 -11.19
N MET A 214 4.76 1.84 -12.24
CA MET A 214 5.61 2.89 -12.81
C MET A 214 4.84 4.14 -13.31
N ASN A 215 3.52 4.18 -13.15
CA ASN A 215 2.67 5.24 -13.66
C ASN A 215 1.81 5.99 -12.64
N ASN A 216 1.54 5.50 -11.42
CA ASN A 216 0.65 6.19 -10.45
C ASN A 216 0.92 5.83 -8.98
N ILE A 217 0.75 6.79 -8.09
CA ILE A 217 0.66 6.62 -6.63
C ILE A 217 -0.81 6.81 -6.21
N GLN A 218 -1.36 5.91 -5.39
CA GLN A 218 -2.67 6.08 -4.75
C GLN A 218 -2.58 6.37 -3.25
N LEU A 219 -3.30 7.39 -2.80
CA LEU A 219 -3.71 7.63 -1.41
C LEU A 219 -5.24 7.74 -1.41
N THR A 220 -5.93 6.75 -0.84
CA THR A 220 -7.40 6.74 -0.81
C THR A 220 -7.91 7.13 0.57
N THR A 221 -8.66 8.23 0.66
CA THR A 221 -9.73 8.37 1.66
C THR A 221 -10.98 7.67 1.12
N TRP A 222 -11.59 6.86 1.99
CA TRP A 222 -12.78 6.01 1.85
C TRP A 222 -13.71 6.20 0.62
N GLY A 223 -14.08 5.09 -0.03
CA GLY A 223 -15.04 5.03 -1.15
C GLY A 223 -14.37 4.64 -2.48
N GLY A 224 -14.73 3.49 -3.04
CA GLY A 224 -14.00 2.80 -4.11
C GLY A 224 -13.65 3.66 -5.34
N ALA A 225 -12.37 3.71 -5.66
CA ALA A 225 -11.84 4.28 -6.89
C ALA A 225 -11.62 3.18 -7.95
N THR A 226 -12.15 3.38 -9.14
CA THR A 226 -11.94 2.53 -10.33
C THR A 226 -10.91 3.20 -11.23
N VAL A 227 -9.93 2.43 -11.72
CA VAL A 227 -9.00 2.89 -12.76
C VAL A 227 -9.58 2.49 -14.13
N ASN A 228 -9.84 3.47 -14.99
CA ASN A 228 -10.37 3.25 -16.33
C ASN A 228 -9.24 2.88 -17.30
N LYS A 229 -9.62 2.39 -18.49
CA LYS A 229 -8.67 1.92 -19.53
C LYS A 229 -7.75 3.02 -20.08
N ASP A 230 -8.11 4.28 -19.89
CA ASP A 230 -7.33 5.47 -20.28
C ASP A 230 -6.37 5.93 -19.16
N GLY A 231 -6.29 5.20 -18.04
CA GLY A 231 -5.47 5.57 -16.89
C GLY A 231 -6.09 6.64 -15.99
N SER A 232 -7.28 7.16 -16.31
CA SER A 232 -8.05 8.02 -15.41
C SER A 232 -8.59 7.20 -14.23
N ILE A 233 -8.67 7.83 -13.06
CA ILE A 233 -9.21 7.19 -11.85
C ILE A 233 -10.57 7.82 -11.55
N THR A 234 -11.65 7.06 -11.68
CA THR A 234 -13.02 7.48 -11.32
C THR A 234 -13.40 6.90 -9.97
N ASN A 235 -13.64 7.76 -8.97
CA ASN A 235 -14.36 7.33 -7.78
C ASN A 235 -15.86 7.28 -8.10
N ASN A 236 -16.39 6.08 -8.25
CA ASN A 236 -17.79 5.84 -8.62
C ASN A 236 -18.69 5.64 -7.39
N SER A 237 -18.19 5.87 -6.18
CA SER A 237 -19.04 5.92 -4.99
C SER A 237 -19.85 7.22 -5.04
N GLY A 238 -21.08 7.11 -5.57
CA GLY A 238 -21.97 8.20 -5.89
C GLY A 238 -22.56 8.92 -4.67
N ASN A 239 -21.72 9.62 -3.91
CA ASN A 239 -22.19 10.67 -3.02
C ASN A 239 -21.82 12.05 -3.57
N TYR A 240 -22.85 12.86 -3.73
CA TYR A 240 -22.78 14.26 -4.11
C TYR A 240 -21.99 15.07 -3.06
N GLY A 241 -20.96 15.82 -3.47
CA GLY A 241 -20.30 16.83 -2.61
C GLY A 241 -19.06 16.41 -1.81
N HIS A 242 -18.27 15.43 -2.29
CA HIS A 242 -17.03 15.03 -1.62
C HIS A 242 -15.76 15.48 -2.36
N PRO A 243 -14.68 15.83 -1.64
CA PRO A 243 -13.40 16.20 -2.24
C PRO A 243 -12.80 15.07 -3.09
N LYS A 244 -12.41 15.38 -4.33
CA LYS A 244 -11.68 14.45 -5.21
C LYS A 244 -10.41 15.11 -5.77
N ILE A 245 -9.33 14.33 -5.90
CA ILE A 245 -8.11 14.71 -6.62
C ILE A 245 -8.12 13.98 -7.96
N VAL A 246 -8.18 14.73 -9.05
CA VAL A 246 -8.15 14.19 -10.43
C VAL A 246 -6.84 14.62 -11.08
N ILE A 247 -6.08 13.64 -11.57
CA ILE A 247 -4.90 13.85 -12.42
C ILE A 247 -5.32 13.43 -13.83
N ASP A 248 -5.41 14.38 -14.75
CA ASP A 248 -5.85 14.12 -16.12
C ASP A 248 -4.80 14.59 -17.12
N ARG A 249 -4.00 13.63 -17.59
CA ARG A 249 -2.92 13.92 -18.55
C ARG A 249 -3.43 14.31 -19.93
N GLU A 250 -4.66 13.95 -20.29
CA GLU A 250 -5.23 14.19 -21.61
C GLU A 250 -6.16 15.42 -21.64
N GLY A 251 -6.55 15.94 -20.48
CA GLY A 251 -7.28 17.21 -20.34
C GLY A 251 -8.77 17.13 -20.70
N ASN A 252 -9.34 15.94 -20.58
CA ASN A 252 -10.70 15.62 -20.94
C ASN A 252 -11.73 15.80 -19.81
N PHE A 253 -11.28 15.96 -18.57
CA PHE A 253 -12.12 16.08 -17.39
C PHE A 253 -12.78 17.47 -17.33
N ASN A 254 -14.11 17.48 -17.34
CA ASN A 254 -14.91 18.69 -17.12
C ASN A 254 -15.36 18.77 -15.64
N PRO A 255 -14.84 19.73 -14.85
CA PRO A 255 -15.25 19.88 -13.45
C PRO A 255 -16.69 20.37 -13.26
N ASP A 256 -17.31 20.96 -14.29
CA ASP A 256 -18.70 21.44 -14.28
C ASP A 256 -19.72 20.35 -14.65
N ASP A 257 -19.25 19.27 -15.28
CA ASP A 257 -20.06 18.12 -15.67
C ASP A 257 -19.38 16.81 -15.22
N PRO A 258 -19.41 16.51 -13.91
CA PRO A 258 -18.72 15.35 -13.36
C PRO A 258 -19.34 14.00 -13.75
N TYR A 259 -20.51 13.98 -14.42
CA TYR A 259 -21.30 12.77 -14.70
C TYR A 259 -21.82 12.64 -16.15
N GLY A 260 -21.58 13.62 -17.02
CA GLY A 260 -22.13 13.69 -18.38
C GLY A 260 -21.21 13.23 -19.51
N ALA A 261 -21.76 13.28 -20.72
CA ALA A 261 -21.37 12.57 -21.94
C ALA A 261 -19.94 12.90 -22.44
N PRO A 262 -19.35 12.06 -23.32
CA PRO A 262 -17.92 11.89 -23.47
C PRO A 262 -17.17 13.20 -23.72
N PHE A 263 -16.17 13.46 -22.89
CA PHE A 263 -14.90 14.08 -23.29
C PHE A 263 -15.05 15.35 -24.16
N ALA A 264 -16.01 16.23 -23.88
CA ALA A 264 -16.25 17.42 -24.69
C ALA A 264 -16.29 18.69 -23.83
N GLY A 265 -15.18 19.44 -23.87
CA GLY A 265 -15.21 20.89 -23.62
C GLY A 265 -14.83 21.39 -22.23
N GLY A 266 -14.10 20.61 -21.42
CA GLY A 266 -13.46 21.11 -20.19
C GLY A 266 -12.16 21.88 -20.46
N PRO A 267 -11.61 22.63 -19.47
CA PRO A 267 -10.39 23.41 -19.65
C PRO A 267 -9.21 22.47 -19.93
N GLY A 268 -8.90 22.31 -21.22
CA GLY A 268 -7.86 21.40 -21.68
C GLY A 268 -6.53 21.63 -20.97
N ASN A 269 -5.88 20.52 -20.60
CA ASN A 269 -4.58 20.36 -19.93
C ASN A 269 -4.55 20.48 -18.38
N SER A 270 -5.60 20.06 -17.66
CA SER A 270 -5.64 20.10 -16.19
C SER A 270 -4.75 19.01 -15.55
N GLU A 271 -3.66 19.38 -14.86
CA GLU A 271 -2.69 18.42 -14.31
C GLU A 271 -3.06 17.95 -12.88
N ILE A 272 -3.67 18.83 -12.07
CA ILE A 272 -4.25 18.48 -10.76
C ILE A 272 -5.53 19.30 -10.57
N VAL A 273 -6.66 18.62 -10.36
CA VAL A 273 -7.93 19.26 -9.96
C VAL A 273 -8.31 18.77 -8.58
N GLN A 274 -8.56 19.69 -7.65
CA GLN A 274 -9.27 19.43 -6.41
C GLN A 274 -10.68 19.98 -6.53
N TRP A 275 -11.67 19.10 -6.67
CA TRP A 275 -13.08 19.48 -6.71
C TRP A 275 -13.68 19.26 -5.33
N VAL A 276 -14.35 20.28 -4.78
CA VAL A 276 -14.91 20.27 -3.43
C VAL A 276 -16.40 19.90 -3.45
N GLY A 277 -17.08 20.15 -4.56
CA GLY A 277 -18.53 19.91 -4.70
C GLY A 277 -19.22 21.11 -5.34
N ASN A 278 -20.43 20.93 -5.86
CA ASN A 278 -21.30 22.05 -6.26
C ASN A 278 -20.60 23.10 -7.17
N LYS A 279 -19.80 22.65 -8.16
CA LYS A 279 -18.98 23.48 -9.09
C LYS A 279 -17.87 24.34 -8.45
N GLU A 280 -17.49 24.05 -7.21
CA GLU A 280 -16.32 24.64 -6.55
C GLU A 280 -15.09 23.75 -6.74
N TYR A 281 -14.00 24.34 -7.23
CA TYR A 281 -12.75 23.62 -7.44
C TYR A 281 -11.52 24.52 -7.47
N THR A 282 -10.36 23.89 -7.26
CA THR A 282 -9.04 24.45 -7.60
C THR A 282 -8.40 23.59 -8.67
N VAL A 283 -7.73 24.23 -9.64
CA VAL A 283 -7.06 23.52 -10.74
C VAL A 283 -5.70 24.15 -11.05
N LEU A 284 -4.71 23.28 -11.26
CA LEU A 284 -3.44 23.63 -11.88
C LEU A 284 -3.43 23.09 -13.32
N THR A 285 -3.40 24.00 -14.28
CA THR A 285 -3.45 23.66 -15.71
C THR A 285 -2.08 23.86 -16.33
N ARG A 286 -1.56 22.80 -16.98
CA ARG A 286 -0.23 22.83 -17.59
C ARG A 286 -0.14 23.96 -18.61
N ASN A 287 0.91 24.77 -18.49
CA ASN A 287 1.15 25.95 -19.33
C ASN A 287 0.07 27.05 -19.28
N GLN A 288 -0.95 26.95 -18.42
CA GLN A 288 -2.03 27.94 -18.32
C GLN A 288 -2.10 28.61 -16.95
N GLY A 289 -1.73 27.91 -15.86
CA GLY A 289 -1.58 28.50 -14.53
C GLY A 289 -2.53 27.91 -13.47
N PHE A 290 -2.86 28.69 -12.45
CA PHE A 290 -3.65 28.28 -11.29
C PHE A 290 -5.01 29.00 -11.27
N THR A 291 -6.10 28.25 -11.07
CA THR A 291 -7.45 28.80 -10.94
C THR A 291 -8.14 28.31 -9.68
N VAL A 292 -8.76 29.22 -8.95
CA VAL A 292 -9.78 28.93 -7.94
C VAL A 292 -11.12 29.36 -8.49
N ARG A 293 -12.11 28.45 -8.46
CA ARG A 293 -13.49 28.75 -8.81
C ARG A 293 -14.39 28.55 -7.62
N LEU A 294 -15.27 29.52 -7.40
CA LEU A 294 -16.30 29.50 -6.37
C LEU A 294 -17.68 29.47 -7.05
N ASN A 295 -18.64 28.80 -6.42
CA ASN A 295 -20.00 28.77 -6.92
C ASN A 295 -20.81 29.91 -6.30
N ASP A 296 -20.90 31.02 -7.02
CA ASP A 296 -21.66 32.22 -6.70
C ASP A 296 -23.10 32.20 -7.25
N GLY A 297 -23.59 31.05 -7.73
CA GLY A 297 -24.92 30.90 -8.32
C GLY A 297 -24.99 31.20 -9.83
N ASN A 298 -24.07 32.00 -10.38
CA ASN A 298 -23.98 32.26 -11.83
C ASN A 298 -22.83 31.48 -12.52
N ASN A 299 -22.01 30.79 -11.73
CA ASN A 299 -20.90 29.92 -12.15
C ASN A 299 -19.70 30.65 -12.78
N LYS A 300 -19.49 31.94 -12.51
CA LYS A 300 -18.47 32.74 -13.18
C LYS A 300 -17.38 33.29 -12.25
N SER A 301 -17.58 33.30 -10.94
CA SER A 301 -16.56 33.80 -10.02
C SER A 301 -15.28 32.97 -10.02
N THR A 302 -14.18 33.58 -10.45
CA THR A 302 -12.86 32.94 -10.57
C THR A 302 -11.72 33.86 -10.13
N PHE A 303 -10.73 33.28 -9.43
CA PHE A 303 -9.41 33.86 -9.24
C PHE A 303 -8.42 33.07 -10.09
N THR A 304 -7.71 33.73 -11.01
CA THR A 304 -6.78 33.07 -11.93
C THR A 304 -5.42 33.75 -11.93
N ILE A 305 -4.36 32.94 -11.80
CA ILE A 305 -2.96 33.32 -12.05
C ILE A 305 -2.55 32.63 -13.35
N GLN A 306 -2.38 33.40 -14.43
CA GLN A 306 -2.06 32.86 -15.76
C GLN A 306 -0.56 32.87 -16.08
N LYS A 307 -0.16 32.04 -17.05
CA LYS A 307 1.20 32.05 -17.61
C LYS A 307 1.45 33.29 -18.47
N ASP A 308 1.87 34.37 -17.82
CA ASP A 308 2.41 35.64 -18.37
C ASP A 308 2.33 36.78 -17.33
N ASN A 309 2.31 36.45 -16.04
CA ASN A 309 2.12 37.39 -14.92
C ASN A 309 0.78 38.14 -14.90
N LYS A 310 -0.23 37.69 -15.64
CA LYS A 310 -1.59 38.21 -15.50
C LYS A 310 -2.26 37.59 -14.27
N VAL A 311 -2.54 38.44 -13.29
CA VAL A 311 -3.39 38.11 -12.13
C VAL A 311 -4.73 38.80 -12.36
N GLY A 312 -5.79 38.01 -12.52
CA GLY A 312 -7.14 38.51 -12.79
C GLY A 312 -8.12 38.04 -11.72
N VAL A 313 -9.01 38.95 -11.31
CA VAL A 313 -10.21 38.65 -10.53
C VAL A 313 -11.41 38.88 -11.44
N TYR A 314 -12.17 37.83 -11.72
CA TYR A 314 -13.44 37.96 -12.43
C TYR A 314 -14.57 37.63 -11.48
N VAL A 315 -15.45 38.60 -11.27
CA VAL A 315 -16.66 38.45 -10.46
C VAL A 315 -17.82 38.28 -11.44
N GLY A 316 -18.50 37.14 -11.36
CA GLY A 316 -19.67 36.86 -12.19
C GLY A 316 -20.80 37.86 -11.96
N GLY A 317 -21.58 38.17 -13.00
CA GLY A 317 -22.77 39.02 -12.89
C GLY A 317 -23.91 38.29 -12.20
N GLY A 318 -24.05 38.46 -10.88
CA GLY A 318 -25.23 38.11 -10.10
C GLY A 318 -26.11 39.35 -9.83
N ASP A 319 -27.33 39.11 -9.36
CA ASP A 319 -28.39 40.12 -9.18
C ASP A 319 -28.03 41.27 -8.21
N ASP A 320 -26.98 41.11 -7.40
CA ASP A 320 -26.49 42.09 -6.43
C ASP A 320 -25.33 42.98 -6.93
N GLY A 321 -24.96 42.88 -8.22
CA GLY A 321 -23.86 43.63 -8.82
C GLY A 321 -22.49 43.04 -8.48
N SER A 322 -21.66 42.84 -9.51
CA SER A 322 -20.29 42.38 -9.35
C SER A 322 -19.45 43.46 -8.65
N GLU A 323 -19.13 43.29 -7.37
CA GLU A 323 -18.27 44.21 -6.62
C GLU A 323 -16.85 43.65 -6.46
N ILE A 324 -15.83 44.44 -6.84
CA ILE A 324 -14.43 44.19 -6.51
C ILE A 324 -14.02 45.18 -5.43
N GLN A 325 -14.02 44.74 -4.16
CA GLN A 325 -13.54 45.55 -3.04
C GLN A 325 -12.02 45.43 -2.91
N ILE A 326 -11.29 46.51 -3.24
CA ILE A 326 -9.86 46.63 -2.94
C ILE A 326 -9.72 47.55 -1.73
N ALA A 327 -9.61 46.96 -0.54
CA ALA A 327 -9.42 47.70 0.71
C ALA A 327 -8.00 47.47 1.26
N GLY A 328 -7.39 48.51 1.82
CA GLY A 328 -6.07 48.41 2.45
C GLY A 328 -5.78 49.61 3.34
N PHE A 329 -5.00 49.39 4.41
CA PHE A 329 -4.55 50.44 5.32
C PHE A 329 -3.45 51.35 4.72
N GLY A 330 -3.08 51.15 3.45
CA GLY A 330 -2.01 51.86 2.77
C GLY A 330 -2.36 52.20 1.32
N PRO A 331 -1.48 52.92 0.60
CA PRO A 331 -1.75 53.36 -0.76
C PRO A 331 -1.95 52.17 -1.70
N ILE A 332 -3.14 52.07 -2.29
CA ILE A 332 -3.44 51.14 -3.38
C ILE A 332 -2.89 51.75 -4.67
N LYS A 333 -1.85 51.12 -5.24
CA LYS A 333 -1.24 51.55 -6.49
C LYS A 333 -1.78 50.71 -7.64
N LEU A 334 -2.60 51.31 -8.49
CA LEU A 334 -2.96 50.75 -9.79
C LEU A 334 -2.00 51.34 -10.84
N GLN A 335 -1.08 50.52 -11.37
CA GLN A 335 -0.05 50.95 -12.30
C GLN A 335 -0.12 50.14 -13.59
N GLY A 336 -0.18 50.84 -14.72
CA GLY A 336 -0.23 50.24 -16.05
C GLY A 336 -0.18 51.34 -17.11
N ARG A 337 0.09 50.97 -18.37
CA ARG A 337 0.01 51.90 -19.50
C ARG A 337 -1.41 52.45 -19.69
N HIS A 338 -2.41 51.62 -19.33
CA HIS A 338 -3.83 51.93 -19.30
C HIS A 338 -4.43 51.32 -18.03
N ILE A 339 -5.34 52.03 -17.36
CA ILE A 339 -6.35 51.41 -16.49
C ILE A 339 -7.55 51.27 -17.42
N ASP A 340 -7.67 50.08 -17.99
CA ASP A 340 -8.67 49.71 -18.97
C ASP A 340 -9.70 48.81 -18.27
N ASP A 341 -10.95 48.86 -18.70
CA ASP A 341 -12.00 48.01 -18.15
C ASP A 341 -11.87 46.54 -18.59
N GLY A 342 -10.92 46.27 -19.50
CA GLY A 342 -10.50 44.95 -19.93
C GLY A 342 -11.19 44.45 -21.20
N PHE A 343 -12.03 45.26 -21.85
CA PHE A 343 -12.69 44.88 -23.10
C PHE A 343 -11.89 45.34 -24.32
N ASN A 344 -11.23 44.41 -25.00
CA ASN A 344 -10.39 44.68 -26.17
C ASN A 344 -11.23 44.79 -27.46
N ASP A 345 -12.24 45.67 -27.47
CA ASP A 345 -13.20 45.85 -28.57
C ASP A 345 -13.03 47.19 -29.33
N GLY A 346 -12.11 48.04 -28.88
CA GLY A 346 -11.83 49.34 -29.51
C GLY A 346 -12.89 50.42 -29.27
N MET A 347 -13.82 50.21 -28.33
CA MET A 347 -14.79 51.23 -27.91
C MET A 347 -14.30 52.05 -26.71
N THR A 348 -14.83 53.28 -26.59
CA THR A 348 -14.64 54.11 -25.39
C THR A 348 -15.53 53.54 -24.29
N HIS A 349 -14.92 53.02 -23.24
CA HIS A 349 -15.66 52.51 -22.10
C HIS A 349 -15.76 53.54 -20.97
N THR A 350 -16.98 53.76 -20.52
CA THR A 350 -17.32 54.81 -19.55
C THR A 350 -17.25 54.22 -18.13
N PHE A 351 -16.31 54.67 -17.31
CA PHE A 351 -16.48 54.57 -15.87
C PHE A 351 -17.77 55.32 -15.50
N GLY A 352 -18.75 54.64 -14.91
CA GLY A 352 -20.06 55.23 -14.61
C GLY A 352 -19.95 56.46 -13.70
N ASN A 353 -20.08 56.27 -12.38
CA ASN A 353 -19.89 57.34 -11.42
C ASN A 353 -18.54 57.18 -10.71
N VAL A 354 -17.70 58.22 -10.73
CA VAL A 354 -16.43 58.26 -9.99
C VAL A 354 -16.54 59.29 -8.87
N GLN A 355 -16.59 58.82 -7.63
CA GLN A 355 -16.50 59.68 -6.45
C GLN A 355 -15.11 59.53 -5.83
N VAL A 356 -14.37 60.63 -5.75
CA VAL A 356 -13.03 60.70 -5.16
C VAL A 356 -12.92 61.96 -4.31
N ASP A 357 -12.26 61.88 -3.15
CA ASP A 357 -12.09 63.06 -2.29
C ASP A 357 -11.12 64.07 -2.91
N ASN A 358 -10.01 63.58 -3.47
CA ASN A 358 -8.95 64.42 -4.02
C ASN A 358 -8.51 63.95 -5.42
N LEU A 359 -9.06 64.58 -6.46
CA LEU A 359 -8.67 64.34 -7.86
C LEU A 359 -7.55 65.30 -8.30
N HIS A 360 -6.40 64.75 -8.73
CA HIS A 360 -5.33 65.51 -9.38
C HIS A 360 -4.98 64.91 -10.75
N VAL A 361 -5.20 65.68 -11.82
CA VAL A 361 -4.94 65.27 -13.22
C VAL A 361 -3.75 66.06 -13.77
N ARG A 362 -2.68 65.37 -14.17
CA ARG A 362 -1.41 66.01 -14.59
C ARG A 362 -1.39 66.60 -16.00
N LYS A 363 -2.26 66.11 -16.88
CA LYS A 363 -2.29 66.51 -18.29
C LYS A 363 -3.61 67.18 -18.61
N TRP A 364 -4.55 66.44 -19.18
CA TRP A 364 -5.80 66.97 -19.67
C TRP A 364 -6.96 66.44 -18.84
N LEU A 365 -7.83 67.35 -18.41
CA LEU A 365 -9.15 67.05 -17.87
C LEU A 365 -10.18 67.71 -18.80
N GLY A 366 -10.77 66.92 -19.69
CA GLY A 366 -11.97 67.32 -20.42
C GLY A 366 -13.20 67.04 -19.59
N VAL A 367 -14.13 67.99 -19.59
CA VAL A 367 -15.46 67.79 -19.02
C VAL A 367 -16.45 68.06 -20.13
N ASP A 368 -17.09 67.01 -20.63
CA ASP A 368 -18.21 67.16 -21.54
C ASP A 368 -19.46 67.56 -20.73
N GLN A 369 -20.24 68.48 -21.28
CA GLN A 369 -21.44 69.05 -20.64
C GLN A 369 -21.15 69.90 -19.38
N SER A 370 -21.34 69.35 -18.19
CA SER A 370 -21.48 70.13 -16.95
C SER A 370 -20.22 70.11 -16.08
N LYS A 371 -19.69 71.29 -15.74
CA LYS A 371 -18.61 71.47 -14.76
C LYS A 371 -19.11 72.34 -13.61
N ASN A 372 -19.50 71.72 -12.50
CA ASN A 372 -20.19 72.38 -11.38
C ASN A 372 -19.39 72.33 -10.07
N ALA A 373 -19.49 73.39 -9.28
CA ALA A 373 -19.18 73.37 -7.85
C ALA A 373 -20.46 73.05 -7.06
N ILE A 374 -20.37 72.10 -6.11
CA ILE A 374 -21.47 71.79 -5.18
C ILE A 374 -21.31 72.64 -3.91
N VAL A 375 -22.38 73.35 -3.52
CA VAL A 375 -22.38 74.28 -2.38
C VAL A 375 -23.59 73.99 -1.49
N LYS A 376 -23.39 73.95 -0.18
CA LYS A 376 -24.47 73.75 0.79
C LYS A 376 -25.27 75.05 0.98
N THR A 377 -26.58 74.96 0.90
CA THR A 377 -27.52 76.07 1.13
C THR A 377 -28.64 75.63 2.07
N SER A 378 -29.53 76.54 2.43
CA SER A 378 -30.73 76.26 3.21
C SER A 378 -31.71 75.30 2.53
N GLN A 379 -31.62 75.15 1.20
CA GLN A 379 -32.44 74.20 0.42
C GLN A 379 -31.72 72.89 0.11
N GLY A 380 -30.55 72.66 0.72
CA GLY A 380 -29.69 71.51 0.45
C GLY A 380 -28.50 71.86 -0.47
N PRO A 381 -27.76 70.86 -0.95
CA PRO A 381 -26.67 71.08 -1.90
C PRO A 381 -27.19 71.54 -3.25
N VAL A 382 -26.66 72.66 -3.76
CA VAL A 382 -26.96 73.19 -5.10
C VAL A 382 -25.69 73.20 -5.96
N THR A 383 -25.86 73.15 -7.28
CA THR A 383 -24.77 73.24 -8.25
C THR A 383 -24.65 74.64 -8.82
N ILE A 384 -23.43 75.19 -8.83
CA ILE A 384 -23.10 76.43 -9.55
C ILE A 384 -22.06 76.12 -10.62
N ASN A 385 -22.30 76.57 -11.85
CA ASN A 385 -21.36 76.40 -12.96
C ASN A 385 -19.98 76.97 -12.58
N ALA A 386 -18.93 76.22 -12.90
CA ALA A 386 -17.57 76.59 -12.56
C ALA A 386 -17.15 77.86 -13.31
N TYR A 387 -16.59 78.81 -12.58
CA TYR A 387 -16.04 80.03 -13.13
C TYR A 387 -14.55 80.12 -12.80
N GLU A 388 -13.70 80.01 -13.83
CA GLU A 388 -12.25 79.94 -13.64
C GLU A 388 -11.65 81.34 -13.49
N THR A 389 -11.26 81.68 -12.26
CA THR A 389 -10.55 82.93 -11.96
C THR A 389 -9.42 82.65 -10.96
N ALA A 390 -8.53 83.63 -10.75
CA ALA A 390 -7.41 83.48 -9.80
C ALA A 390 -7.85 83.32 -8.34
N GLU A 391 -9.11 83.64 -8.03
CA GLU A 391 -9.76 83.48 -6.74
C GLU A 391 -11.09 82.75 -6.92
N TYR A 392 -11.80 82.45 -5.82
CA TYR A 392 -13.08 81.78 -5.90
C TYR A 392 -14.20 82.81 -5.98
N TYR A 393 -14.71 83.07 -7.19
CA TYR A 393 -15.90 83.88 -7.44
C TYR A 393 -17.04 83.04 -7.98
N PHE A 394 -18.25 83.34 -7.53
CA PHE A 394 -19.46 83.01 -8.28
C PHE A 394 -20.07 84.29 -8.84
N GLY A 395 -20.72 84.14 -9.98
CA GLY A 395 -21.42 85.24 -10.61
C GLY A 395 -22.82 84.85 -11.01
N ASP A 396 -23.64 85.89 -11.13
CA ASP A 396 -24.99 85.82 -11.66
C ASP A 396 -25.13 86.96 -12.68
N ILE A 397 -25.98 86.75 -13.67
CA ILE A 397 -26.14 87.66 -14.80
C ILE A 397 -27.62 87.89 -15.03
N GLY A 398 -27.99 89.15 -15.22
CA GLY A 398 -29.34 89.49 -15.60
C GLY A 398 -29.43 90.84 -16.29
N GLU A 399 -30.66 91.30 -16.40
CA GLU A 399 -31.00 92.59 -16.97
C GLU A 399 -31.81 93.41 -15.98
N GLY A 400 -31.81 94.72 -16.17
CA GLY A 400 -32.54 95.67 -15.36
C GLY A 400 -32.93 96.90 -16.16
N GLN A 401 -33.85 97.68 -15.60
CA GLN A 401 -34.24 98.97 -16.14
C GLN A 401 -34.35 99.98 -15.00
N THR A 402 -33.78 101.17 -15.20
CA THR A 402 -33.96 102.29 -14.26
C THR A 402 -35.38 102.82 -14.29
N SER A 403 -35.84 103.42 -13.20
CA SER A 403 -37.15 104.08 -13.14
C SER A 403 -37.15 105.39 -13.94
N THR A 404 -38.26 106.11 -13.91
CA THR A 404 -38.37 107.50 -14.38
C THR A 404 -37.41 108.45 -13.67
N ASP A 405 -36.94 108.11 -12.46
CA ASP A 405 -35.98 108.91 -11.69
C ASP A 405 -34.53 108.49 -11.96
N GLY A 406 -34.31 107.57 -12.90
CA GLY A 406 -32.99 107.06 -13.24
C GLY A 406 -32.42 106.08 -12.22
N ILE A 407 -33.23 105.47 -11.33
CA ILE A 407 -32.76 104.55 -10.28
C ILE A 407 -33.31 103.13 -10.51
N ALA A 408 -32.47 102.11 -10.41
CA ALA A 408 -32.88 100.70 -10.36
C ALA A 408 -32.36 100.03 -9.08
N TYR A 409 -33.20 99.21 -8.46
CA TYR A 409 -32.82 98.32 -7.35
C TYR A 409 -32.78 96.88 -7.87
N ILE A 410 -31.60 96.27 -7.86
CA ILE A 410 -31.43 94.89 -8.32
C ILE A 410 -31.21 94.00 -7.10
N GLY A 411 -32.18 93.14 -6.81
CA GLY A 411 -32.09 92.15 -5.74
C GLY A 411 -31.10 91.05 -6.09
N ILE A 412 -30.27 90.66 -5.13
CA ILE A 412 -29.44 89.47 -5.24
C ILE A 412 -30.33 88.28 -4.86
N GLU A 413 -30.43 87.29 -5.75
CA GLU A 413 -31.26 86.10 -5.52
C GLU A 413 -30.85 85.41 -4.21
N LYS A 414 -31.83 84.98 -3.42
CA LYS A 414 -31.63 84.53 -2.04
C LYS A 414 -30.71 83.32 -1.99
N LEU A 415 -30.94 82.31 -2.82
CA LEU A 415 -30.15 81.08 -2.86
C LEU A 415 -28.72 81.35 -3.35
N PHE A 416 -28.53 82.20 -4.36
CA PHE A 416 -27.22 82.66 -4.80
C PHE A 416 -26.47 83.38 -3.66
N ASN A 417 -27.14 84.28 -2.93
CA ASN A 417 -26.55 85.02 -1.81
C ASN A 417 -26.12 84.10 -0.65
N GLU A 418 -26.71 82.92 -0.51
CA GLU A 418 -26.26 81.90 0.44
C GLU A 418 -24.91 81.29 0.03
N THR A 419 -24.58 81.27 -1.26
CA THR A 419 -23.35 80.65 -1.81
C THR A 419 -22.14 81.59 -1.84
N VAL A 420 -22.39 82.90 -1.84
CA VAL A 420 -21.36 83.95 -1.87
C VAL A 420 -21.33 84.76 -0.58
N ASN A 421 -20.25 85.51 -0.41
CA ASN A 421 -20.10 86.49 0.67
C ASN A 421 -20.21 87.91 0.11
N THR A 422 -21.38 88.52 0.30
CA THR A 422 -21.71 89.89 -0.11
C THR A 422 -21.58 90.89 1.06
N THR A 423 -21.13 90.46 2.25
CA THR A 423 -20.82 91.38 3.36
C THR A 423 -19.44 92.01 3.20
N ILE A 424 -18.62 91.47 2.29
CA ILE A 424 -17.36 92.06 1.83
C ILE A 424 -17.56 92.71 0.46
N PRO A 425 -16.64 93.57 -0.01
CA PRO A 425 -16.74 94.16 -1.34
C PRO A 425 -16.85 93.09 -2.44
N TYR A 426 -17.89 93.22 -3.26
CA TYR A 426 -18.11 92.40 -4.46
C TYR A 426 -18.17 93.29 -5.71
N HIS A 427 -18.03 92.70 -6.89
CA HIS A 427 -18.02 93.46 -8.14
C HIS A 427 -19.39 93.41 -8.81
N VAL A 428 -19.79 94.53 -9.39
CA VAL A 428 -20.95 94.62 -10.28
C VAL A 428 -20.49 95.32 -11.54
N PHE A 429 -20.64 94.64 -12.67
CA PHE A 429 -20.37 95.17 -14.00
C PHE A 429 -21.71 95.48 -14.66
N ILE A 430 -21.81 96.62 -15.32
CA ILE A 430 -23.03 97.05 -15.98
C ILE A 430 -22.75 97.54 -17.40
N THR A 431 -23.67 97.28 -18.31
CA THR A 431 -23.63 97.74 -19.71
C THR A 431 -24.97 98.35 -20.07
N ALA A 432 -24.97 99.61 -20.49
CA ALA A 432 -26.17 100.29 -20.96
C ALA A 432 -26.64 99.73 -22.31
N TYR A 433 -27.95 99.63 -22.51
CA TYR A 433 -28.61 99.30 -23.78
C TYR A 433 -29.32 100.51 -24.40
N GLY A 434 -28.85 101.71 -24.09
CA GLY A 434 -29.34 102.97 -24.64
C GLY A 434 -28.33 104.10 -24.41
N PRO A 435 -28.54 105.27 -25.04
CA PRO A 435 -27.70 106.44 -24.79
C PRO A 435 -27.88 106.90 -23.34
N GLY A 436 -26.78 107.19 -22.66
CA GLY A 436 -26.77 107.66 -21.28
C GLY A 436 -25.57 107.14 -20.49
N ASN A 437 -25.23 107.84 -19.41
CA ASN A 437 -24.27 107.34 -18.44
C ASN A 437 -24.99 106.49 -17.41
N ILE A 438 -24.46 105.30 -17.14
CA ILE A 438 -24.97 104.39 -16.12
C ILE A 438 -23.84 104.00 -15.16
N TRP A 439 -24.12 103.95 -13.86
CA TRP A 439 -23.14 103.58 -12.84
C TRP A 439 -23.77 102.82 -11.67
N VAL A 440 -22.95 102.04 -10.97
CA VAL A 440 -23.34 101.38 -9.71
C VAL A 440 -23.18 102.40 -8.59
N ASP A 441 -24.27 102.77 -7.93
CA ASP A 441 -24.29 103.76 -6.84
C ASP A 441 -23.95 103.11 -5.50
N GLN A 442 -24.57 101.96 -5.20
CA GLN A 442 -24.41 101.26 -3.92
C GLN A 442 -24.39 99.74 -4.08
N ARG A 443 -23.64 99.08 -3.20
CA ARG A 443 -23.53 97.63 -3.08
C ARG A 443 -23.93 97.23 -1.66
N GLU A 444 -25.08 96.61 -1.50
CA GLU A 444 -25.61 96.14 -0.21
C GLU A 444 -25.60 94.61 -0.13
N HIS A 445 -25.87 94.06 1.06
CA HIS A 445 -25.82 92.61 1.28
C HIS A 445 -26.81 91.80 0.41
N SER A 446 -28.01 92.33 0.15
CA SER A 446 -29.07 91.62 -0.58
C SER A 446 -29.49 92.29 -1.88
N ARG A 447 -28.82 93.38 -2.28
CA ARG A 447 -29.13 94.14 -3.49
C ARG A 447 -28.00 95.07 -3.89
N PHE A 448 -28.03 95.59 -5.11
CA PHE A 448 -27.24 96.75 -5.51
C PHE A 448 -28.12 97.79 -6.20
N ILE A 449 -27.68 99.04 -6.17
CA ILE A 449 -28.40 100.19 -6.72
C ILE A 449 -27.65 100.69 -7.95
N VAL A 450 -28.36 100.80 -9.07
CA VAL A 450 -27.85 101.34 -10.33
C VAL A 450 -28.52 102.67 -10.62
N LYS A 451 -27.74 103.66 -11.03
CA LYS A 451 -28.24 104.98 -11.44
C LYS A 451 -27.88 105.29 -12.88
N SER A 452 -28.72 106.11 -13.50
CA SER A 452 -28.61 106.59 -14.87
C SER A 452 -28.90 108.09 -14.92
N ASP A 453 -28.21 108.80 -15.81
CA ASP A 453 -28.56 110.20 -16.14
C ASP A 453 -29.75 110.31 -17.10
N GLN A 454 -30.21 109.19 -17.66
CA GLN A 454 -31.43 109.07 -18.47
C GLN A 454 -32.51 108.25 -17.75
N PRO A 455 -33.81 108.63 -17.85
CA PRO A 455 -34.91 107.85 -17.32
C PRO A 455 -35.12 106.57 -18.12
N ASN A 456 -35.59 105.50 -17.46
CA ASN A 456 -35.99 104.24 -18.12
C ASN A 456 -34.90 103.56 -18.95
N LEU A 457 -33.62 103.83 -18.66
CA LEU A 457 -32.48 103.20 -19.33
C LEU A 457 -32.41 101.71 -18.97
N LYS A 458 -32.43 100.84 -19.99
CA LYS A 458 -32.20 99.40 -19.86
C LYS A 458 -30.72 99.08 -19.80
N PHE A 459 -30.37 98.05 -19.05
CA PHE A 459 -28.98 97.62 -18.90
C PHE A 459 -28.89 96.13 -18.59
N SER A 460 -27.73 95.53 -18.90
CA SER A 460 -27.33 94.24 -18.37
C SER A 460 -26.43 94.45 -17.15
N TRP A 461 -26.47 93.50 -16.22
CA TRP A 461 -25.61 93.45 -15.05
C TRP A 461 -24.97 92.06 -14.89
N GLU A 462 -23.74 92.04 -14.39
CA GLU A 462 -23.05 90.84 -13.93
C GLU A 462 -22.52 91.11 -12.51
N ILE A 463 -22.94 90.31 -11.54
CA ILE A 463 -22.38 90.33 -10.19
C ILE A 463 -21.25 89.29 -10.10
N LYS A 464 -20.15 89.63 -9.43
CA LYS A 464 -19.09 88.67 -9.02
C LYS A 464 -18.81 88.84 -7.55
N ALA A 465 -19.17 87.84 -6.77
CA ALA A 465 -18.96 87.82 -5.32
C ALA A 465 -18.12 86.61 -4.92
N LYS A 466 -17.29 86.77 -3.89
CA LYS A 466 -16.41 85.71 -3.41
C LYS A 466 -17.24 84.53 -2.90
N ARG A 467 -16.86 83.31 -3.27
CA ARG A 467 -17.45 82.09 -2.72
C ARG A 467 -17.29 82.08 -1.21
N LYS A 468 -18.39 81.83 -0.50
CA LYS A 468 -18.41 81.76 0.96
C LYS A 468 -17.46 80.65 1.46
N GLY A 469 -16.58 80.98 2.41
CA GLY A 469 -15.55 80.09 2.96
C GLY A 469 -14.23 80.03 2.17
N TYR A 470 -14.12 80.71 1.03
CA TYR A 470 -12.92 80.76 0.19
C TYR A 470 -12.44 82.20 -0.07
N GLU A 471 -12.89 83.16 0.74
CA GLU A 471 -12.70 84.60 0.52
C GLU A 471 -11.22 85.00 0.49
N GLN A 472 -10.38 84.30 1.28
CA GLN A 472 -8.95 84.55 1.43
C GLN A 472 -8.07 83.60 0.60
N THR A 473 -8.66 82.81 -0.29
CA THR A 473 -7.92 81.82 -1.08
C THR A 473 -7.59 82.39 -2.46
N ARG A 474 -6.30 82.52 -2.75
CA ARG A 474 -5.76 82.99 -4.04
C ARG A 474 -4.48 82.24 -4.38
N LEU A 475 -4.39 81.69 -5.59
CA LEU A 475 -3.17 81.09 -6.18
C LEU A 475 -2.32 80.24 -5.20
N GLN A 476 -2.96 79.30 -4.48
CA GLN A 476 -2.26 78.44 -3.52
C GLN A 476 -1.20 77.56 -4.19
N ASN A 477 -0.08 77.34 -3.49
CA ASN A 477 0.95 76.42 -3.93
C ASN A 477 0.45 74.97 -3.89
N VAL A 478 0.61 74.25 -4.99
CA VAL A 478 0.17 72.85 -5.13
C VAL A 478 0.92 71.92 -4.18
N ASN A 479 2.21 72.17 -3.93
CA ASN A 479 3.01 71.35 -3.02
C ASN A 479 2.53 71.47 -1.58
N ASP A 480 2.19 72.69 -1.15
CA ASP A 480 1.67 72.93 0.20
C ASP A 480 0.30 72.27 0.39
N LYS A 481 -0.55 72.34 -0.64
CA LYS A 481 -1.86 71.68 -0.64
C LYS A 481 -1.75 70.15 -0.57
N LEU A 482 -0.84 69.55 -1.35
CA LEU A 482 -0.61 68.09 -1.35
C LEU A 482 0.02 67.60 -0.04
N ASN A 483 0.92 68.38 0.57
CA ASN A 483 1.58 68.01 1.83
C ASN A 483 0.63 68.10 3.03
N HIS A 484 -0.29 69.07 3.07
CA HIS A 484 -1.31 69.14 4.11
C HIS A 484 -2.33 67.99 4.01
N MET A 485 -2.60 67.47 2.80
CA MET A 485 -3.52 66.35 2.59
C MET A 485 -3.01 65.03 3.19
N ALA A 486 -1.70 64.81 3.23
CA ALA A 486 -1.10 63.63 3.85
C ALA A 486 -1.17 63.63 5.39
N ALA A 487 -1.47 64.78 6.00
CA ALA A 487 -1.57 64.94 7.46
C ALA A 487 -3.01 64.77 8.00
N THR A 488 -4.01 64.74 7.12
CA THR A 488 -5.44 64.65 7.49
C THR A 488 -6.11 63.34 7.03
N SER A 489 -5.36 62.39 6.47
CA SER A 489 -5.84 61.06 6.05
C SER A 489 -5.64 60.00 7.13
#